data_AF-A0A7K0QD72-F1
#
_entry.id   AF-A0A7K0QD72-F1
#
_cell.length_a   1.000
_cell.length_b   1.000
_cell.length_c   1.000
_cell.angle_alpha   90.00
_cell.angle_beta   90.00
_cell.angle_gamma   90.00
#
_symmetry.space_group_name_H-M   'P 1'
#
loop_
_entity.id
_entity.type
_entity.pdbx_description
1 polymer ?
#
loop_
_entity_poly.entity_id
_entity_poly.type
_entity_poly.pdbx_seq_one_letter_code
_entity_poly.pdbx_strand_id
1 'polypeptide(L)'
;MSTSSALPKIIQGGMGIAVSSWKMAQAVSRTGQLGVVSGTAIDAVISRRLQDGDLDGSVRRALSYFPDQEFVAEVLKRYFIEGGKGTGDPYLLVPKLSLHPSEFASKLLVAANFTEVWLAKEGHQGLVGINHLEKIQLATPAAIYGAMLADVNYVLIGAGIPSEVPRIIRDLIDHKSTNISITVENATVKYSLKFDPSIIKGDKRTPLNRPTFLAIVSSHALAAYLNRDEEIRPDGFVIEGSSAGGHNAPPRGSSPIGPDGQSRFSEKDEADISKVAAIGLPFWLAGGYATPLKLQQAID
;
A
#
# COMPACT_ATOMS: atom_id res chain seq x y z
N MET A 1 -24.35 -8.58 15.87
CA MET A 1 -24.83 -7.32 15.27
C MET A 1 -23.65 -6.38 15.25
N SER A 2 -23.00 -6.23 14.10
CA SER A 2 -21.81 -5.38 13.96
C SER A 2 -22.25 -3.92 14.03
N THR A 3 -21.75 -3.18 15.01
CA THR A 3 -21.83 -1.72 15.00
C THR A 3 -21.15 -1.24 13.72
N SER A 4 -21.92 -0.71 12.78
CA SER A 4 -21.38 0.02 11.64
C SER A 4 -20.51 1.14 12.20
N SER A 5 -19.19 0.93 12.27
CA SER A 5 -18.27 2.02 12.57
C SER A 5 -18.35 2.97 11.39
N ALA A 6 -18.73 4.22 11.65
CA ALA A 6 -18.77 5.24 10.62
C ALA A 6 -17.44 5.26 9.84
N LEU A 7 -17.51 5.33 8.52
CA LEU A 7 -16.33 5.42 7.66
C LEU A 7 -15.46 6.63 8.07
N PRO A 8 -14.12 6.52 7.98
CA PRO A 8 -13.24 7.64 8.28
C PRO A 8 -13.55 8.79 7.32
N LYS A 9 -13.68 10.02 7.84
CA LYS A 9 -13.92 11.20 6.98
C LYS A 9 -12.63 11.68 6.32
N ILE A 10 -11.50 11.49 7.01
CA ILE A 10 -10.18 11.90 6.57
C ILE A 10 -9.30 10.67 6.40
N ILE A 11 -8.60 10.62 5.26
CA ILE A 11 -7.53 9.67 4.99
C ILE A 11 -6.24 10.48 4.89
N GLN A 12 -5.27 10.21 5.75
CA GLN A 12 -3.92 10.70 5.54
C GLN A 12 -3.29 9.88 4.40
N GLY A 13 -3.10 10.48 3.23
CA GLY A 13 -2.63 9.78 2.04
C GLY A 13 -1.23 9.16 2.19
N GLY A 14 -0.97 8.06 1.47
CA GLY A 14 0.34 7.40 1.47
C GLY A 14 1.35 8.13 0.58
N MET A 15 2.25 8.89 1.20
CA MET A 15 3.31 9.66 0.54
C MET A 15 4.55 8.79 0.29
N GLY A 16 5.61 9.37 -0.29
CA GLY A 16 6.82 8.66 -0.73
C GLY A 16 7.50 7.79 0.34
N ILE A 17 8.60 7.14 -0.04
CA ILE A 17 9.31 6.14 0.78
C ILE A 17 9.60 6.70 2.18
N ALA A 18 9.02 6.05 3.21
CA ALA A 18 9.12 6.42 4.62
C ALA A 18 8.62 7.84 5.02
N VAL A 19 7.99 8.61 4.11
CA VAL A 19 7.36 9.90 4.45
C VAL A 19 6.11 9.66 5.28
N SER A 20 5.19 8.85 4.76
CA SER A 20 4.07 8.29 5.53
C SER A 20 4.57 7.13 6.39
N SER A 21 5.34 7.46 7.42
CA SER A 21 5.86 6.49 8.38
C SER A 21 4.77 5.95 9.31
N TRP A 22 5.04 4.81 9.94
CA TRP A 22 4.18 4.27 11.00
C TRP A 22 3.86 5.26 12.11
N LYS A 23 4.78 6.17 12.48
CA LYS A 23 4.55 7.20 13.52
C LYS A 23 3.45 8.19 13.09
N MET A 24 3.47 8.62 11.83
CA MET A 24 2.45 9.52 11.28
C MET A 24 1.10 8.80 11.16
N ALA A 25 1.09 7.58 10.62
CA ALA A 25 -0.13 6.80 10.49
C ALA A 25 -0.76 6.51 11.87
N GLN A 26 0.05 6.16 12.87
CA GLN A 26 -0.40 5.95 14.25
C GLN A 26 -1.01 7.22 14.84
N ALA A 27 -0.35 8.38 14.67
CA ALA A 27 -0.85 9.65 15.18
C ALA A 27 -2.22 10.00 14.59
N VAL A 28 -2.42 9.82 13.28
CA VAL A 28 -3.72 10.04 12.61
C VAL A 28 -4.76 9.03 13.07
N SER A 29 -4.39 7.75 13.16
CA SER A 29 -5.29 6.67 13.59
C SER A 29 -5.85 6.90 14.99
N ARG A 30 -5.04 7.45 15.89
CA ARG A 30 -5.45 7.82 17.26
C ARG A 30 -6.49 8.96 17.30
N THR A 31 -6.63 9.74 16.23
CA THR A 31 -7.69 10.77 16.11
C THR A 31 -9.02 10.22 15.61
N GLY A 32 -9.11 8.91 15.35
CA GLY A 32 -10.29 8.26 14.78
C GLY A 32 -10.42 8.41 13.26
N GLN A 33 -9.38 8.92 12.59
CA GLN A 33 -9.29 9.00 11.13
C GLN A 33 -8.40 7.87 10.58
N LEU A 34 -8.34 7.70 9.26
CA LEU A 34 -7.51 6.65 8.65
C LEU A 34 -6.07 7.12 8.50
N GLY A 35 -5.16 6.55 9.29
CA GLY A 35 -3.72 6.71 9.10
C GLY A 35 -3.18 5.69 8.11
N VAL A 36 -2.37 6.12 7.14
CA VAL A 36 -1.88 5.22 6.07
C VAL A 36 -0.36 5.24 6.04
N VAL A 37 0.25 4.05 6.10
CA VAL A 37 1.69 3.87 5.90
C VAL A 37 2.03 3.70 4.42
N SER A 38 3.23 4.09 4.00
CA SER A 38 3.72 3.84 2.65
C SER A 38 4.42 2.49 2.56
N GLY A 39 3.88 1.56 1.75
CA GLY A 39 4.52 0.26 1.51
C GLY A 39 5.60 0.29 0.42
N THR A 40 5.90 1.46 -0.16
CA THR A 40 6.87 1.57 -1.26
C THR A 40 8.30 1.37 -0.74
N ALA A 41 9.00 0.35 -1.26
CA ALA A 41 10.37 0.00 -0.88
C ALA A 41 10.58 -0.17 0.63
N ILE A 42 9.55 -0.62 1.35
CA ILE A 42 9.56 -0.67 2.81
C ILE A 42 10.54 -1.73 3.34
N ASP A 43 10.85 -2.77 2.56
CA ASP A 43 11.93 -3.72 2.80
C ASP A 43 13.31 -3.04 2.86
N ALA A 44 13.57 -2.10 1.96
CA ALA A 44 14.78 -1.28 2.00
C ALA A 44 14.79 -0.35 3.22
N VAL A 45 13.63 0.19 3.62
CA VAL A 45 13.53 1.06 4.81
C VAL A 45 13.81 0.26 6.09
N ILE A 46 13.15 -0.88 6.27
CA ILE A 46 13.29 -1.72 7.47
C ILE A 46 14.72 -2.29 7.58
N SER A 47 15.29 -2.78 6.49
CA SER A 47 16.68 -3.24 6.49
C SER A 47 17.68 -2.13 6.80
N ARG A 48 17.45 -0.89 6.35
CA ARG A 48 18.29 0.26 6.69
C ARG A 48 18.14 0.67 8.15
N ARG A 49 16.92 0.71 8.69
CA ARG A 49 16.69 0.98 10.12
C ARG A 49 17.41 -0.04 11.03
N LEU A 50 17.44 -1.32 10.64
CA LEU A 50 18.22 -2.34 11.34
C LEU A 50 19.74 -2.10 11.25
N GLN A 51 20.23 -1.67 10.08
CA GLN A 51 21.64 -1.35 9.88
C GLN A 51 22.06 -0.07 10.59
N ASP A 52 21.14 0.86 10.80
CA ASP A 52 21.30 2.02 11.68
C ASP A 52 21.16 1.65 13.18
N GLY A 53 21.02 0.37 13.47
CA GLY A 53 21.05 -0.21 14.81
C GLY A 53 19.72 -0.21 15.54
N ASP A 54 18.62 0.15 14.86
CA ASP A 54 17.27 0.12 15.42
C ASP A 54 17.25 0.69 16.85
N LEU A 55 17.76 1.92 16.99
CA LEU A 55 18.12 2.51 18.29
C LEU A 55 16.92 2.64 19.25
N ASP A 56 15.71 2.81 18.71
CA ASP A 56 14.46 2.84 19.51
C ASP A 56 13.83 1.44 19.68
N GLY A 57 14.47 0.40 19.14
CA GLY A 57 14.04 -0.99 19.21
C GLY A 57 12.74 -1.31 18.48
N SER A 58 12.18 -0.38 17.70
CA SER A 58 10.85 -0.53 17.13
C SER A 58 10.79 -1.64 16.10
N VAL A 59 11.78 -1.75 15.21
CA VAL A 59 11.77 -2.79 14.18
C VAL A 59 11.90 -4.17 14.82
N ARG A 60 12.86 -4.35 15.74
CA ARG A 60 13.04 -5.63 16.44
C ARG A 60 11.82 -5.99 17.28
N ARG A 61 11.20 -5.02 17.95
CA ARG A 61 9.96 -5.23 18.71
C ARG A 61 8.85 -5.76 17.80
N ALA A 62 8.59 -5.11 16.67
CA ALA A 62 7.58 -5.57 15.72
C ALA A 62 7.89 -6.96 15.16
N LEU A 63 9.14 -7.21 14.74
CA LEU A 63 9.57 -8.50 14.22
C LEU A 63 9.43 -9.63 15.25
N SER A 64 9.50 -9.35 16.56
CA SER A 64 9.25 -10.37 17.59
C SER A 64 7.81 -10.92 17.59
N TYR A 65 6.87 -10.23 16.93
CA TYR A 65 5.49 -10.68 16.72
C TYR A 65 5.26 -11.32 15.34
N PHE A 66 6.26 -11.32 14.45
CA PHE A 66 6.14 -11.95 13.15
C PHE A 66 6.02 -13.48 13.29
N PRO A 67 5.16 -14.18 12.53
CA PRO A 67 4.95 -15.63 12.72
C PRO A 67 6.20 -16.49 12.48
N ASP A 68 7.05 -16.12 11.52
CA ASP A 68 8.23 -16.90 11.15
C ASP A 68 9.48 -16.40 11.89
N GLN A 69 9.65 -16.81 13.14
CA GLN A 69 10.78 -16.39 13.98
C GLN A 69 12.15 -16.93 13.50
N GLU A 70 12.17 -18.05 12.77
CA GLU A 70 13.42 -18.52 12.13
C GLU A 70 13.89 -17.50 11.08
N PHE A 71 12.97 -16.99 10.27
CA PHE A 71 13.28 -15.95 9.29
C PHE A 71 13.66 -14.62 9.95
N VAL A 72 13.02 -14.24 11.06
CA VAL A 72 13.42 -13.05 11.83
C VAL A 72 14.87 -13.16 12.26
N ALA A 73 15.30 -14.31 12.79
CA ALA A 73 16.69 -14.51 13.17
C ALA A 73 17.64 -14.36 11.97
N GLU A 74 17.27 -14.83 10.78
CA GLU A 74 18.03 -14.64 9.55
C GLU A 74 18.13 -13.16 9.14
N VAL A 75 17.02 -12.41 9.18
CA VAL A 75 16.97 -10.98 8.88
C VAL A 75 17.85 -10.19 9.84
N LEU A 76 17.75 -10.45 11.15
CA LEU A 76 18.55 -9.78 12.16
C LEU A 76 20.04 -10.10 11.99
N LYS A 77 20.39 -11.38 11.77
CA LYS A 77 21.78 -11.77 11.49
C LYS A 77 22.35 -11.04 10.27
N ARG A 78 21.53 -10.76 9.27
CA ARG A 78 21.96 -10.14 8.01
C ARG A 78 22.04 -8.61 8.06
N TYR A 79 21.11 -7.96 8.74
CA TYR A 79 20.92 -6.51 8.64
C TYR A 79 21.07 -5.75 9.96
N PHE A 80 20.94 -6.39 11.12
CA PHE A 80 21.05 -5.68 12.39
C PHE A 80 22.51 -5.44 12.76
N ILE A 81 22.84 -4.17 13.04
CA ILE A 81 24.17 -3.76 13.51
C ILE A 81 23.98 -3.08 14.87
N GLU A 82 24.36 -3.73 15.97
CA GLU A 82 24.27 -3.14 17.30
C GLU A 82 25.01 -1.79 17.35
N GLY A 83 24.31 -0.73 17.78
CA GLY A 83 24.85 0.65 17.78
C GLY A 83 24.88 1.35 16.42
N GLY A 84 24.54 0.65 15.33
CA GLY A 84 24.45 1.16 13.98
C GLY A 84 25.75 1.07 13.18
N LYS A 85 25.64 1.16 11.85
CA LYS A 85 26.78 1.18 10.92
C LYS A 85 27.68 2.41 11.14
N GLY A 86 28.95 2.29 10.74
CA GLY A 86 29.90 3.39 10.78
C GLY A 86 29.54 4.55 9.86
N THR A 87 30.12 5.72 10.14
CA THR A 87 29.97 6.88 9.26
C THR A 87 30.69 6.60 7.93
N GLY A 88 29.97 6.70 6.81
CA GLY A 88 30.51 6.44 5.47
C GLY A 88 30.37 5.00 4.98
N ASP A 89 30.02 4.05 5.86
CA ASP A 89 29.76 2.67 5.46
C ASP A 89 28.51 2.59 4.57
N PRO A 90 28.57 1.90 3.41
CA PRO A 90 27.41 1.72 2.56
C PRO A 90 26.40 0.77 3.21
N TYR A 91 25.12 0.98 2.95
CA TYR A 91 24.09 0.01 3.33
C TYR A 91 24.22 -1.26 2.50
N LEU A 92 24.15 -2.41 3.17
CA LEU A 92 23.82 -3.68 2.55
C LEU A 92 22.45 -3.57 1.88
N LEU A 93 22.40 -3.90 0.60
CA LEU A 93 21.20 -3.82 -0.20
C LEU A 93 20.26 -5.01 0.05
N VAL A 94 18.97 -4.76 -0.13
CA VAL A 94 17.96 -5.81 -0.23
C VAL A 94 17.99 -6.44 -1.63
N PRO A 95 17.50 -7.69 -1.80
CA PRO A 95 17.33 -8.27 -3.12
C PRO A 95 16.48 -7.39 -4.03
N LYS A 96 16.82 -7.32 -5.31
CA LYS A 96 15.99 -6.62 -6.29
C LYS A 96 14.70 -7.41 -6.52
N LEU A 97 13.61 -6.69 -6.79
CA LEU A 97 12.37 -7.29 -7.27
C LEU A 97 12.61 -8.03 -8.59
N SER A 98 12.01 -9.21 -8.73
CA SER A 98 12.22 -10.13 -9.85
C SER A 98 10.94 -10.92 -10.13
N LEU A 99 10.74 -11.37 -11.37
CA LEU A 99 9.69 -12.31 -11.76
C LEU A 99 9.83 -13.67 -11.06
N HIS A 100 11.06 -14.03 -10.73
CA HIS A 100 11.41 -15.24 -9.99
C HIS A 100 12.14 -14.82 -8.71
N PRO A 101 11.40 -14.31 -7.71
CA PRO A 101 12.01 -13.87 -6.46
C PRO A 101 12.55 -15.07 -5.71
N SER A 102 13.67 -14.89 -5.00
CA SER A 102 14.08 -15.89 -4.00
C SER A 102 13.07 -15.92 -2.85
N GLU A 103 13.06 -17.03 -2.13
CA GLU A 103 12.24 -17.15 -0.92
C GLU A 103 12.59 -16.02 0.07
N PHE A 104 13.87 -15.77 0.30
CA PHE A 104 14.34 -14.66 1.15
C PHE A 104 13.76 -13.30 0.74
N ALA A 105 13.78 -12.96 -0.56
CA ALA A 105 13.25 -11.69 -1.06
C ALA A 105 11.75 -11.56 -0.79
N SER A 106 10.99 -12.64 -1.04
CA SER A 106 9.55 -12.68 -0.80
C SER A 106 9.24 -12.56 0.69
N LYS A 107 9.95 -13.31 1.55
CA LYS A 107 9.77 -13.27 3.00
C LYS A 107 10.14 -11.90 3.59
N LEU A 108 11.18 -11.25 3.06
CA LEU A 108 11.59 -9.91 3.50
C LEU A 108 10.51 -8.86 3.19
N LEU A 109 9.89 -8.93 2.00
CA LEU A 109 8.77 -8.06 1.66
C LEU A 109 7.59 -8.26 2.63
N VAL A 110 7.24 -9.52 2.93
CA VAL A 110 6.18 -9.84 3.89
C VAL A 110 6.51 -9.26 5.27
N ALA A 111 7.71 -9.55 5.79
CA ALA A 111 8.14 -9.10 7.12
C ALA A 111 8.21 -7.57 7.25
N ALA A 112 8.64 -6.88 6.19
CA ALA A 112 8.74 -5.43 6.20
C ALA A 112 7.38 -4.74 6.20
N ASN A 113 6.43 -5.21 5.39
CA ASN A 113 5.07 -4.69 5.38
C ASN A 113 4.31 -5.02 6.67
N PHE A 114 4.51 -6.23 7.21
CA PHE A 114 4.02 -6.60 8.53
C PHE A 114 4.54 -5.61 9.60
N THR A 115 5.85 -5.35 9.61
CA THR A 115 6.50 -4.50 10.60
C THR A 115 5.93 -3.08 10.60
N GLU A 116 5.83 -2.45 9.43
CA GLU A 116 5.36 -1.06 9.35
C GLU A 116 3.89 -0.93 9.77
N VAL A 117 3.04 -1.88 9.40
CA VAL A 117 1.63 -1.91 9.83
C VAL A 117 1.50 -2.23 11.32
N TRP A 118 2.24 -3.22 11.82
CA TRP A 118 2.18 -3.61 13.23
C TRP A 118 2.55 -2.44 14.14
N LEU A 119 3.62 -1.71 13.80
CA LEU A 119 4.02 -0.50 14.52
C LEU A 119 2.96 0.59 14.45
N ALA A 120 2.35 0.80 13.28
CA ALA A 120 1.31 1.79 13.11
C ALA A 120 0.06 1.48 13.95
N LYS A 121 -0.22 0.21 14.26
CA LYS A 121 -1.35 -0.22 15.09
C LYS A 121 -1.04 -0.26 16.60
N GLU A 122 0.22 -0.09 16.99
CA GLU A 122 0.65 -0.33 18.38
C GLU A 122 -0.09 0.57 19.40
N GLY A 123 -0.74 -0.06 20.38
CA GLY A 123 -1.37 0.62 21.52
C GLY A 123 -2.65 1.41 21.20
N HIS A 124 -3.38 1.06 20.13
CA HIS A 124 -4.73 1.60 19.86
C HIS A 124 -5.59 0.66 18.99
N GLN A 125 -6.87 1.01 18.82
CA GLN A 125 -7.83 0.31 17.97
C GLN A 125 -8.30 1.13 16.75
N GLY A 126 -7.65 2.27 16.48
CA GLY A 126 -7.91 3.10 15.31
C GLY A 126 -7.56 2.42 13.98
N LEU A 127 -8.08 2.99 12.88
CA LEU A 127 -7.96 2.43 11.54
C LEU A 127 -6.59 2.70 10.92
N VAL A 128 -5.89 1.64 10.53
CA VAL A 128 -4.60 1.72 9.83
C VAL A 128 -4.72 1.15 8.42
N GLY A 129 -4.23 1.91 7.45
CA GLY A 129 -4.12 1.48 6.05
C GLY A 129 -2.66 1.37 5.60
N ILE A 130 -2.47 0.75 4.44
CA ILE A 130 -1.21 0.75 3.70
C ILE A 130 -1.43 1.16 2.24
N ASN A 131 -0.54 1.99 1.71
CA ASN A 131 -0.55 2.39 0.31
C ASN A 131 0.53 1.64 -0.49
N HIS A 132 0.14 1.08 -1.64
CA HIS A 132 1.05 0.52 -2.65
C HIS A 132 0.82 1.16 -4.02
N LEU A 133 1.78 0.95 -4.92
CA LEU A 133 1.71 1.42 -6.29
C LEU A 133 1.51 0.24 -7.23
N GLU A 134 0.50 0.31 -8.10
CA GLU A 134 0.26 -0.69 -9.14
C GLU A 134 1.46 -0.79 -10.10
N LYS A 135 2.33 0.22 -10.17
CA LYS A 135 3.58 0.14 -10.95
C LYS A 135 4.61 -0.84 -10.41
N ILE A 136 4.50 -1.26 -9.15
CA ILE A 136 5.47 -2.15 -8.49
C ILE A 136 4.83 -3.54 -8.31
N GLN A 137 4.25 -4.07 -9.40
CA GLN A 137 3.48 -5.32 -9.41
C GLN A 137 4.25 -6.52 -8.83
N LEU A 138 5.58 -6.54 -9.01
CA LEU A 138 6.44 -7.61 -8.52
C LEU A 138 6.47 -7.74 -6.99
N ALA A 139 6.10 -6.69 -6.26
CA ALA A 139 6.02 -6.71 -4.79
C ALA A 139 4.61 -7.00 -4.26
N THR A 140 3.58 -6.78 -5.08
CA THR A 140 2.19 -6.63 -4.62
C THR A 140 1.68 -7.79 -3.77
N PRO A 141 1.77 -9.08 -4.19
CA PRO A 141 1.18 -10.16 -3.40
C PRO A 141 1.84 -10.34 -2.04
N ALA A 142 3.17 -10.28 -1.99
CA ALA A 142 3.94 -10.42 -0.75
C ALA A 142 3.71 -9.22 0.19
N ALA A 143 3.63 -8.00 -0.36
CA ALA A 143 3.40 -6.79 0.42
C ALA A 143 2.00 -6.77 1.07
N ILE A 144 0.96 -7.10 0.30
CA ILE A 144 -0.42 -7.22 0.80
C ILE A 144 -0.49 -8.30 1.88
N TYR A 145 0.11 -9.46 1.66
CA TYR A 145 0.10 -10.54 2.65
C TYR A 145 0.75 -10.13 3.97
N GLY A 146 1.91 -9.43 3.91
CA GLY A 146 2.57 -8.90 5.10
C GLY A 146 1.68 -7.93 5.89
N ALA A 147 1.02 -7.01 5.19
CA ALA A 147 0.08 -6.08 5.81
C ALA A 147 -1.13 -6.80 6.44
N MET A 148 -1.68 -7.81 5.77
CA MET A 148 -2.80 -8.62 6.29
C MET A 148 -2.40 -9.44 7.53
N LEU A 149 -1.17 -9.97 7.58
CA LEU A 149 -0.65 -10.65 8.78
C LEU A 149 -0.60 -9.70 10.00
N ALA A 150 -0.41 -8.41 9.77
CA ALA A 150 -0.46 -7.37 10.80
C ALA A 150 -1.86 -6.78 10.99
N ASP A 151 -2.89 -7.44 10.45
CA ASP A 151 -4.30 -7.05 10.58
C ASP A 151 -4.61 -5.64 10.03
N VAL A 152 -4.02 -5.27 8.89
CA VAL A 152 -4.30 -3.96 8.26
C VAL A 152 -5.80 -3.77 7.99
N ASN A 153 -6.33 -2.58 8.24
CA ASN A 153 -7.75 -2.28 8.01
C ASN A 153 -8.02 -1.91 6.55
N TYR A 154 -7.09 -1.19 5.91
CA TYR A 154 -7.25 -0.72 4.53
C TYR A 154 -6.02 -1.03 3.67
N VAL A 155 -6.26 -1.45 2.43
CA VAL A 155 -5.23 -1.49 1.38
C VAL A 155 -5.63 -0.46 0.33
N LEU A 156 -4.71 0.47 0.03
CA LEU A 156 -4.90 1.51 -0.96
C LEU A 156 -3.92 1.28 -2.10
N ILE A 157 -4.39 1.23 -3.34
CA ILE A 157 -3.52 1.05 -4.50
C ILE A 157 -3.89 2.02 -5.62
N GLY A 158 -2.89 2.77 -6.09
CA GLY A 158 -3.00 3.73 -7.19
C GLY A 158 -1.93 3.52 -8.26
N ALA A 159 -1.71 4.56 -9.07
CA ALA A 159 -0.69 4.59 -10.13
C ALA A 159 -0.84 3.50 -11.22
N GLY A 160 -2.06 3.01 -11.46
CA GLY A 160 -2.37 2.01 -12.48
C GLY A 160 -3.80 1.50 -12.35
N ILE A 161 -4.07 0.31 -12.89
CA ILE A 161 -5.39 -0.34 -12.85
C ILE A 161 -5.30 -1.60 -11.96
N PRO A 162 -5.60 -1.50 -10.66
CA PRO A 162 -5.39 -2.59 -9.69
C PRO A 162 -6.52 -3.65 -9.72
N SER A 163 -6.92 -4.12 -10.91
CA SER A 163 -8.09 -5.01 -11.06
C SER A 163 -7.90 -6.41 -10.45
N GLU A 164 -6.67 -6.87 -10.24
CA GLU A 164 -6.40 -8.20 -9.68
C GLU A 164 -6.34 -8.20 -8.14
N VAL A 165 -6.28 -7.03 -7.52
CA VAL A 165 -6.11 -6.88 -6.07
C VAL A 165 -7.25 -7.52 -5.26
N PRO A 166 -8.54 -7.39 -5.63
CA PRO A 166 -9.62 -8.07 -4.91
C PRO A 166 -9.44 -9.59 -4.87
N ARG A 167 -9.02 -10.21 -5.98
CA ARG A 167 -8.72 -11.65 -6.04
C ARG A 167 -7.54 -12.01 -5.16
N ILE A 168 -6.45 -11.23 -5.23
CA ILE A 168 -5.27 -11.43 -4.38
C ILE A 168 -5.66 -11.40 -2.91
N ILE A 169 -6.44 -10.42 -2.46
CA ILE A 169 -6.92 -10.34 -1.08
C ILE A 169 -7.78 -11.57 -0.73
N ARG A 170 -8.74 -11.96 -1.59
CA ARG A 170 -9.59 -13.15 -1.38
C ARG A 170 -8.76 -14.42 -1.19
N ASP A 171 -7.77 -14.65 -2.04
CA ASP A 171 -6.89 -15.83 -1.96
C ASP A 171 -6.08 -15.83 -0.65
N LEU A 172 -5.53 -14.66 -0.28
CA LEU A 172 -4.64 -14.52 0.87
C LEU A 172 -5.34 -14.65 2.23
N ILE A 173 -6.65 -14.42 2.32
CA ILE A 173 -7.44 -14.63 3.57
C ILE A 173 -7.22 -16.04 4.11
N ASP A 174 -7.31 -17.05 3.24
CA ASP A 174 -7.13 -18.46 3.60
C ASP A 174 -5.68 -18.93 3.41
N HIS A 175 -4.72 -18.01 3.27
CA HIS A 175 -3.32 -18.29 2.98
C HIS A 175 -3.12 -19.12 1.70
N LYS A 176 -4.02 -18.98 0.71
CA LYS A 176 -3.90 -19.68 -0.57
C LYS A 176 -2.85 -19.01 -1.45
N SER A 177 -2.20 -19.83 -2.29
CA SER A 177 -1.36 -19.32 -3.37
C SER A 177 -2.16 -18.40 -4.29
N THR A 178 -1.55 -17.30 -4.72
CA THR A 178 -2.12 -16.37 -5.70
C THR A 178 -1.11 -16.05 -6.79
N ASN A 179 -1.57 -15.32 -7.80
CA ASN A 179 -0.74 -14.80 -8.87
C ASN A 179 -1.13 -13.35 -9.20
N ILE A 180 -0.27 -12.66 -9.93
CA ILE A 180 -0.55 -11.34 -10.51
C ILE A 180 0.08 -11.27 -11.91
N SER A 181 -0.60 -10.63 -12.86
CA SER A 181 -0.04 -10.35 -14.17
C SER A 181 1.01 -9.25 -14.08
N ILE A 182 2.11 -9.39 -14.80
CA ILE A 182 3.18 -8.40 -14.85
C ILE A 182 3.15 -7.73 -16.22
N THR A 183 2.96 -6.42 -16.22
CA THR A 183 3.00 -5.60 -17.41
C THR A 183 4.46 -5.35 -17.78
N VAL A 184 4.82 -5.81 -18.98
CA VAL A 184 6.15 -5.62 -19.56
C VAL A 184 5.95 -4.90 -20.88
N GLU A 185 6.67 -3.80 -21.07
CA GLU A 185 6.59 -3.00 -22.29
C GLU A 185 7.02 -3.83 -23.50
N ASN A 186 6.27 -3.75 -24.60
CA ASN A 186 6.50 -4.51 -25.84
C ASN A 186 6.52 -6.04 -25.67
N ALA A 187 5.90 -6.57 -24.60
CA ALA A 187 5.84 -8.00 -24.38
C ALA A 187 5.01 -8.73 -25.45
N THR A 188 5.59 -9.81 -25.98
CA THR A 188 4.91 -10.72 -26.92
C THR A 188 4.29 -11.93 -26.21
N VAL A 189 4.62 -12.13 -24.93
CA VAL A 189 4.09 -13.19 -24.07
C VAL A 189 3.58 -12.59 -22.76
N LYS A 190 2.65 -13.29 -22.11
CA LYS A 190 2.14 -12.89 -20.79
C LYS A 190 3.16 -13.24 -19.70
N TYR A 191 3.47 -12.28 -18.86
CA TYR A 191 4.26 -12.49 -17.65
C TYR A 191 3.34 -12.52 -16.44
N SER A 192 3.66 -13.39 -15.47
CA SER A 192 2.96 -13.44 -14.20
C SER A 192 3.94 -13.77 -13.08
N LEU A 193 3.62 -13.32 -11.87
CA LEU A 193 4.32 -13.67 -10.65
C LEU A 193 3.39 -14.49 -9.76
N LYS A 194 3.82 -15.67 -9.34
CA LYS A 194 3.13 -16.50 -8.34
C LYS A 194 3.68 -16.18 -6.96
N PHE A 195 2.80 -16.09 -5.98
CA PHE A 195 3.16 -15.98 -4.57
C PHE A 195 2.43 -17.06 -3.77
N ASP A 196 3.17 -17.78 -2.93
CA ASP A 196 2.62 -18.81 -2.06
C ASP A 196 2.90 -18.45 -0.58
N PRO A 197 1.87 -18.10 0.21
CA PRO A 197 1.99 -17.85 1.64
C PRO A 197 2.63 -18.99 2.44
N SER A 198 2.67 -20.22 1.91
CA SER A 198 3.34 -21.38 2.53
C SER A 198 4.80 -21.11 2.94
N ILE A 199 5.49 -20.16 2.28
CA ILE A 199 6.88 -19.77 2.61
C ILE A 199 7.06 -19.14 4.01
N ILE A 200 5.99 -18.64 4.63
CA ILE A 200 6.04 -18.04 5.97
C ILE A 200 5.68 -19.09 7.02
N LYS A 201 6.68 -19.62 7.73
CA LYS A 201 6.45 -20.65 8.76
C LYS A 201 5.71 -20.06 9.99
N GLY A 202 5.09 -20.93 10.78
CA GLY A 202 4.37 -20.54 12.00
C GLY A 202 3.14 -21.42 12.26
N ASP A 203 2.87 -21.69 13.53
CA ASP A 203 1.91 -22.71 13.94
C ASP A 203 0.53 -22.07 14.18
N LYS A 204 -0.48 -22.49 13.38
CA LYS A 204 -1.90 -22.05 13.40
C LYS A 204 -2.22 -20.79 12.58
N ARG A 205 -2.36 -20.99 11.28
CA ARG A 205 -2.90 -20.00 10.34
C ARG A 205 -4.42 -19.95 10.43
N THR A 206 -4.94 -19.09 11.32
CA THR A 206 -6.36 -18.70 11.26
C THR A 206 -6.58 -17.81 10.04
N PRO A 207 -7.74 -17.88 9.37
CA PRO A 207 -8.05 -16.96 8.28
C PRO A 207 -7.81 -15.50 8.67
N LEU A 208 -7.19 -14.74 7.77
CA LEU A 208 -6.87 -13.34 8.00
C LEU A 208 -8.12 -12.47 7.85
N ASN A 209 -8.15 -11.36 8.59
CA ASN A 209 -9.20 -10.35 8.37
C ASN A 209 -9.06 -9.76 6.97
N ARG A 210 -10.19 -9.64 6.26
CA ARG A 210 -10.21 -9.00 4.94
C ARG A 210 -10.09 -7.48 5.11
N PRO A 211 -9.02 -6.84 4.61
CA PRO A 211 -8.94 -5.38 4.58
C PRO A 211 -9.94 -4.81 3.57
N THR A 212 -10.40 -3.58 3.82
CA THR A 212 -11.10 -2.77 2.83
C THR A 212 -10.12 -2.34 1.74
N PHE A 213 -10.42 -2.64 0.48
CA PHE A 213 -9.61 -2.23 -0.65
C PHE A 213 -10.14 -0.93 -1.28
N LEU A 214 -9.33 0.12 -1.26
CA LEU A 214 -9.62 1.38 -1.95
C LEU A 214 -8.74 1.53 -3.18
N ALA A 215 -9.37 1.64 -4.35
CA ALA A 215 -8.66 1.99 -5.57
C ALA A 215 -8.46 3.51 -5.65
N ILE A 216 -7.22 3.95 -5.80
CA ILE A 216 -6.91 5.36 -6.04
C ILE A 216 -7.00 5.60 -7.54
N VAL A 217 -7.93 6.47 -7.96
CA VAL A 217 -8.27 6.70 -9.37
C VAL A 217 -8.34 8.19 -9.66
N SER A 218 -7.96 8.58 -10.87
CA SER A 218 -8.04 9.96 -11.33
C SER A 218 -9.28 10.28 -12.16
N SER A 219 -10.16 9.30 -12.41
CA SER A 219 -11.34 9.55 -13.24
C SER A 219 -12.53 8.63 -12.95
N HIS A 220 -13.72 9.18 -13.14
CA HIS A 220 -15.00 8.46 -13.08
C HIS A 220 -15.08 7.27 -14.06
N ALA A 221 -14.44 7.36 -15.23
CA ALA A 221 -14.42 6.27 -16.21
C ALA A 221 -13.65 5.04 -15.68
N LEU A 222 -12.51 5.26 -15.01
CA LEU A 222 -11.75 4.18 -14.38
C LEU A 222 -12.51 3.60 -13.18
N ALA A 223 -13.16 4.45 -12.37
CA ALA A 223 -14.01 4.00 -11.28
C ALA A 223 -15.16 3.10 -11.78
N ALA A 224 -15.85 3.51 -12.85
CA ALA A 224 -16.90 2.73 -13.48
C ALA A 224 -16.38 1.41 -14.07
N TYR A 225 -15.21 1.44 -14.72
CA TYR A 225 -14.54 0.22 -15.22
C TYR A 225 -14.26 -0.77 -14.10
N LEU A 226 -13.72 -0.32 -12.97
CA LEU A 226 -13.40 -1.19 -11.83
C LEU A 226 -14.68 -1.68 -11.12
N ASN A 227 -15.80 -0.97 -11.20
CA ASN A 227 -17.05 -1.41 -10.58
C ASN A 227 -17.86 -2.44 -11.40
N ARG A 228 -17.54 -2.61 -12.69
CA ARG A 228 -18.36 -3.36 -13.64
C ARG A 228 -18.54 -4.85 -13.32
N ASP A 229 -17.60 -5.44 -12.59
CA ASP A 229 -17.55 -6.88 -12.27
C ASP A 229 -17.10 -7.07 -10.82
N GLU A 230 -17.80 -7.93 -10.08
CA GLU A 230 -17.51 -8.24 -8.68
C GLU A 230 -16.10 -8.79 -8.48
N GLU A 231 -15.56 -9.51 -9.46
CA GLU A 231 -14.24 -10.12 -9.34
C GLU A 231 -13.12 -9.09 -9.21
N ILE A 232 -13.31 -7.90 -9.80
CA ILE A 232 -12.32 -6.79 -9.84
C ILE A 232 -12.76 -5.56 -9.03
N ARG A 233 -13.95 -5.61 -8.41
CA ARG A 233 -14.56 -4.47 -7.73
C ARG A 233 -13.81 -4.11 -6.44
N PRO A 234 -13.38 -2.84 -6.27
CA PRO A 234 -12.89 -2.35 -4.99
C PRO A 234 -14.05 -2.07 -4.01
N ASP A 235 -13.74 -1.94 -2.73
CA ASP A 235 -14.74 -1.57 -1.72
C ASP A 235 -15.05 -0.07 -1.70
N GLY A 236 -14.21 0.75 -2.35
CA GLY A 236 -14.39 2.19 -2.51
C GLY A 236 -13.26 2.84 -3.30
N PHE A 237 -13.31 4.16 -3.43
CA PHE A 237 -12.36 4.93 -4.24
C PHE A 237 -11.74 6.10 -3.51
N VAL A 238 -10.47 6.40 -3.79
CA VAL A 238 -9.90 7.73 -3.54
C VAL A 238 -9.78 8.42 -4.89
N ILE A 239 -10.48 9.54 -5.06
CA ILE A 239 -10.50 10.34 -6.29
C ILE A 239 -9.38 11.38 -6.19
N GLU A 240 -8.28 11.14 -6.89
CA GLU A 240 -7.12 12.04 -6.92
C GLU A 240 -7.15 12.92 -8.16
N GLY A 241 -7.32 14.23 -7.95
CA GLY A 241 -7.26 15.23 -9.02
C GLY A 241 -5.83 15.59 -9.45
N SER A 242 -5.72 16.34 -10.53
CA SER A 242 -4.44 16.76 -11.16
C SER A 242 -3.54 17.61 -10.23
N SER A 243 -4.13 18.24 -9.22
CA SER A 243 -3.43 19.03 -8.20
C SER A 243 -2.75 18.19 -7.11
N ALA A 244 -2.94 16.87 -7.12
CA ALA A 244 -2.22 15.97 -6.21
C ALA A 244 -0.70 16.04 -6.46
N GLY A 245 0.07 15.91 -5.38
CA GLY A 245 1.52 15.84 -5.46
C GLY A 245 1.99 14.42 -5.80
N GLY A 246 3.10 14.30 -6.52
CA GLY A 246 3.73 13.00 -6.80
C GLY A 246 3.30 12.39 -8.13
N HIS A 247 2.84 11.14 -8.12
CA HIS A 247 2.57 10.39 -9.34
C HIS A 247 1.19 10.71 -9.94
N ASN A 248 1.14 11.72 -10.80
CA ASN A 248 -0.11 12.11 -11.46
C ASN A 248 -0.40 11.25 -12.69
N ALA A 249 -1.69 11.03 -12.95
CA ALA A 249 -2.14 10.47 -14.22
C ALA A 249 -1.69 11.38 -15.37
N PRO A 250 -1.34 10.84 -16.55
CA PRO A 250 -0.98 11.65 -17.69
C PRO A 250 -2.17 12.53 -18.13
N PRO A 251 -1.94 13.80 -18.53
CA PRO A 251 -3.02 14.67 -19.01
C PRO A 251 -3.69 14.12 -20.27
N ARG A 252 -4.98 14.40 -20.41
CA ARG A 252 -5.83 13.97 -21.53
C ARG A 252 -5.91 15.07 -22.58
N GLY A 253 -5.54 14.74 -23.82
CA GLY A 253 -5.74 15.62 -24.98
C GLY A 253 -4.57 15.67 -25.95
N SER A 254 -4.73 16.45 -27.01
CA SER A 254 -3.66 16.75 -27.98
C SER A 254 -2.72 17.81 -27.40
N SER A 255 -1.43 17.47 -27.26
CA SER A 255 -0.36 18.28 -26.63
C SER A 255 -0.40 18.33 -25.08
N PRO A 256 -0.20 17.19 -24.40
CA PRO A 256 -0.19 17.11 -22.94
C PRO A 256 1.04 17.75 -22.29
N ILE A 257 2.05 18.17 -23.07
CA ILE A 257 3.28 18.79 -22.60
C ILE A 257 3.41 20.17 -23.24
N GLY A 258 3.58 21.20 -22.40
CA GLY A 258 3.80 22.57 -22.83
C GLY A 258 5.22 22.83 -23.36
N PRO A 259 5.47 24.01 -23.97
CA PRO A 259 6.81 24.41 -24.43
C PRO A 259 7.86 24.48 -23.31
N ASP A 260 7.40 24.60 -22.07
CA ASP A 260 8.19 24.61 -20.83
C ASP A 260 8.51 23.20 -20.29
N GLY A 261 8.07 22.15 -21.00
CA GLY A 261 8.22 20.76 -20.59
C GLY A 261 7.26 20.34 -19.48
N GLN A 262 6.33 21.21 -19.04
CA GLN A 262 5.37 20.89 -18.00
C GLN A 262 4.10 20.25 -18.56
N SER A 263 3.52 19.33 -17.78
CA SER A 263 2.23 18.73 -18.11
C SER A 263 1.09 19.74 -18.03
N ARG A 264 0.23 19.78 -19.05
CA ARG A 264 -0.94 20.67 -19.11
C ARG A 264 -2.22 19.90 -18.86
N PHE A 265 -2.83 20.13 -17.70
CA PHE A 265 -4.14 19.60 -17.33
C PHE A 265 -5.26 20.55 -17.73
N SER A 266 -6.42 19.99 -18.01
CA SER A 266 -7.64 20.68 -18.43
C SER A 266 -8.85 20.16 -17.64
N GLU A 267 -10.02 20.75 -17.84
CA GLU A 267 -11.28 20.26 -17.25
C GLU A 267 -11.57 18.78 -17.60
N LYS A 268 -10.99 18.25 -18.68
CA LYS A 268 -11.13 16.82 -19.06
C LYS A 268 -10.38 15.86 -18.14
N ASP A 269 -9.44 16.40 -17.38
CA ASP A 269 -8.62 15.67 -16.40
C ASP A 269 -9.26 15.62 -15.02
N GLU A 270 -10.30 16.44 -14.79
CA GLU A 270 -11.06 16.42 -13.56
C GLU A 270 -12.12 15.32 -13.60
N ALA A 271 -12.25 14.62 -12.47
CA ALA A 271 -13.25 13.59 -12.32
C ALA A 271 -14.65 14.21 -12.13
N ASP A 272 -15.63 13.73 -12.88
CA ASP A 272 -17.04 14.04 -12.65
C ASP A 272 -17.53 13.35 -11.37
N ILE A 273 -17.59 14.10 -10.27
CA ILE A 273 -17.95 13.59 -8.94
C ILE A 273 -19.40 13.08 -8.90
N SER A 274 -20.31 13.67 -9.68
CA SER A 274 -21.70 13.19 -9.75
C SER A 274 -21.76 11.79 -10.35
N LYS A 275 -20.95 11.53 -11.39
CA LYS A 275 -20.82 10.17 -11.95
C LYS A 275 -20.14 9.19 -11.00
N VAL A 276 -19.15 9.63 -10.22
CA VAL A 276 -18.55 8.78 -9.18
C VAL A 276 -19.59 8.42 -8.11
N ALA A 277 -20.35 9.39 -7.62
CA ALA A 277 -21.41 9.14 -6.64
C ALA A 277 -22.47 8.16 -7.17
N ALA A 278 -22.84 8.26 -8.45
CA ALA A 278 -23.79 7.35 -9.09
C ALA A 278 -23.31 5.88 -9.17
N ILE A 279 -22.02 5.60 -8.95
CA ILE A 279 -21.49 4.22 -8.86
C ILE A 279 -22.04 3.51 -7.61
N GLY A 280 -22.34 4.26 -6.54
CA GLY A 280 -22.91 3.71 -5.31
C GLY A 280 -21.90 3.08 -4.34
N LEU A 281 -20.59 3.22 -4.60
CA LEU A 281 -19.54 2.83 -3.66
C LEU A 281 -19.02 4.06 -2.87
N PRO A 282 -18.56 3.88 -1.62
CA PRO A 282 -17.90 4.94 -0.86
C PRO A 282 -16.71 5.55 -1.63
N PHE A 283 -16.55 6.86 -1.54
CA PHE A 283 -15.39 7.53 -2.12
C PHE A 283 -14.92 8.72 -1.28
N TRP A 284 -13.66 9.07 -1.47
CA TRP A 284 -12.98 10.21 -0.85
C TRP A 284 -12.38 11.11 -1.93
N LEU A 285 -12.27 12.40 -1.65
CA LEU A 285 -11.67 13.39 -2.55
C LEU A 285 -10.26 13.74 -2.09
N ALA A 286 -9.32 13.79 -3.04
CA ALA A 286 -7.91 14.09 -2.81
C ALA A 286 -7.36 15.03 -3.90
N GLY A 287 -6.19 15.61 -3.65
CA GLY A 287 -5.63 16.71 -4.45
C GLY A 287 -6.18 18.07 -4.01
N GLY A 288 -5.41 18.82 -3.23
CA GLY A 288 -5.83 20.13 -2.70
C GLY A 288 -6.85 20.12 -1.55
N TYR A 289 -7.26 18.94 -1.06
CA TYR A 289 -8.18 18.78 0.08
C TYR A 289 -7.43 18.79 1.42
N ALA A 290 -6.85 19.93 1.79
CA ALA A 290 -6.00 20.08 2.99
C ALA A 290 -6.54 21.07 4.04
N THR A 291 -7.81 21.49 3.94
CA THR A 291 -8.42 22.46 4.87
C THR A 291 -9.79 21.99 5.39
N PRO A 292 -10.24 22.46 6.56
CA PRO A 292 -11.58 22.15 7.07
C PRO A 292 -12.70 22.56 6.10
N LEU A 293 -12.54 23.67 5.38
CA LEU A 293 -13.50 24.11 4.37
C LEU A 293 -13.62 23.10 3.22
N LYS A 294 -12.49 22.54 2.76
CA LYS A 294 -12.48 21.52 1.72
C LYS A 294 -13.13 20.21 2.19
N LEU A 295 -12.97 19.88 3.47
CA LEU A 295 -13.68 18.74 4.07
C LEU A 295 -15.19 18.98 4.09
N GLN A 296 -15.65 20.16 4.51
CA GLN A 296 -17.08 20.49 4.50
C GLN A 296 -17.66 20.40 3.07
N GLN A 297 -16.96 20.99 2.09
CA GLN A 297 -17.34 20.92 0.67
C GLN A 297 -17.43 19.49 0.12
N ALA A 298 -16.68 18.54 0.68
CA ALA A 298 -16.71 17.14 0.24
C ALA A 298 -17.83 16.33 0.92
N ILE A 299 -18.36 16.83 2.04
CA ILE A 299 -19.43 16.18 2.82
C ILE A 299 -20.82 16.68 2.38
N ASP A 300 -20.90 17.94 1.97
CA ASP A 300 -22.12 18.57 1.44
C ASP A 300 -22.51 18.01 0.06
#